data_AF-A0AAE0G7H9-F1
#
_entry.id   AF-A0AAE0G7H9-F1
#
_cell.length_a   1.000
_cell.length_b   1.000
_cell.length_c   1.000
_cell.angle_alpha   90.00
_cell.angle_beta   90.00
_cell.angle_gamma   90.00
#
_symmetry.space_group_name_H-M   'P 1'
#
loop_
_entity.id
_entity.type
_entity.pdbx_description
1 polymer ?
#
loop_
_entity_poly.entity_id
_entity_poly.type
_entity_poly.pdbx_seq_one_letter_code
_entity_poly.pdbx_strand_id
1 'polypeptide(L)' 'MPKLVDLDWKFAVTASSDELQVVGGSLLQLKMSLDTGDGKIEHVAMEMTLPQFYQFLHEMGKMKAVMDTYGS' A
#
# COMPACT_ATOMS: atom_id res chain seq x y z
N MET A 1 -10.11 -8.45 16.90
CA MET A 1 -8.93 -8.16 16.06
C MET A 1 -9.44 -7.53 14.77
N PRO A 2 -8.89 -6.39 14.35
CA PRO A 2 -9.32 -5.74 13.12
C PRO A 2 -9.07 -6.65 11.93
N LYS A 3 -10.02 -6.68 10.99
CA LYS A 3 -9.93 -7.46 9.75
C LYS A 3 -9.82 -6.50 8.58
N LEU A 4 -8.84 -6.73 7.70
CA LEU A 4 -8.79 -6.03 6.41
C LEU A 4 -9.97 -6.51 5.56
N VAL A 5 -10.86 -5.60 5.19
CA VAL A 5 -12.07 -5.91 4.42
C VAL A 5 -12.08 -5.28 3.03
N ASP A 6 -11.28 -4.25 2.80
CA ASP A 6 -11.15 -3.61 1.50
C ASP A 6 -9.79 -2.92 1.34
N LEU A 7 -9.34 -2.79 0.10
CA LEU A 7 -8.07 -2.17 -0.27
C LEU A 7 -8.21 -1.41 -1.59
N ASP A 8 -8.10 -0.09 -1.50
CA ASP A 8 -8.10 0.86 -2.60
C ASP A 8 -6.69 1.40 -2.84
N TRP A 9 -6.33 1.68 -4.08
CA TRP A 9 -5.04 2.30 -4.41
C TRP A 9 -5.16 3.33 -5.53
N LYS A 10 -4.30 4.36 -5.48
CA LYS A 10 -4.20 5.43 -6.48
C LYS A 10 -2.75 5.74 -6.78
N PHE A 11 -2.39 5.80 -8.05
CA PHE A 11 -1.05 6.14 -8.50
C PHE A 11 -1.04 7.56 -9.09
N ALA A 12 -0.23 8.44 -8.50
CA ALA A 12 -0.03 9.80 -8.96
C ALA A 12 1.36 9.92 -9.59
N VAL A 13 1.40 10.28 -10.87
CA VAL A 13 2.64 10.61 -11.57
C VAL A 13 2.68 12.11 -11.75
N THR A 14 3.70 12.76 -11.17
CA THR A 14 3.95 14.18 -11.42
C THR A 14 4.90 14.29 -12.60
N ALA A 15 4.41 14.72 -13.78
CA ALA A 15 5.29 15.01 -14.91
C ALA A 15 5.90 16.40 -14.72
N SER A 16 7.22 16.48 -14.46
CA SER A 16 7.98 17.74 -14.48
C SER A 16 8.60 17.92 -15.87
N SER A 17 8.34 19.06 -16.52
CA SER A 17 8.77 19.32 -17.90
C SER A 17 10.08 20.09 -18.04
N ASP A 18 10.82 20.38 -16.96
CA ASP A 18 12.04 21.18 -17.04
C ASP A 18 13.32 20.36 -16.77
N GLU A 19 14.26 20.51 -17.71
CA GLU A 19 15.45 19.69 -17.99
C GLU A 19 16.54 19.61 -16.89
N LEU A 20 16.28 20.05 -15.66
CA LEU A 20 17.30 19.98 -14.58
C LEU A 20 16.68 19.54 -13.25
N GLN A 21 16.76 18.23 -13.00
CA GLN A 21 16.75 17.59 -11.68
C GLN A 21 15.49 17.73 -10.79
N VAL A 22 14.29 17.69 -11.35
CA VAL A 22 13.12 17.27 -10.55
C VAL A 22 12.59 15.98 -11.14
N VAL A 23 13.15 14.86 -10.66
CA VAL A 23 12.65 13.52 -10.94
C VAL A 23 11.16 13.52 -10.62
N GLY A 24 10.32 13.36 -11.64
CA GLY A 24 8.86 13.31 -11.49
C GLY A 24 8.49 12.30 -10.41
N GLY A 25 8.12 12.81 -9.24
CA GLY A 25 7.81 11.99 -8.08
C GLY A 25 6.57 11.16 -8.39
N SER A 26 6.76 9.85 -8.50
CA SER A 26 5.65 8.90 -8.53
C SER A 26 5.29 8.54 -7.10
N LEU A 27 4.04 8.81 -6.73
CA LEU A 27 3.48 8.53 -5.42
C LEU A 27 2.34 7.53 -5.55
N LEU A 28 2.34 6.51 -4.70
CA LEU A 28 1.24 5.59 -4.53
C LEU A 28 0.53 5.93 -3.22
N GLN A 29 -0.78 6.17 -3.29
CA GLN A 29 -1.64 6.24 -2.13
C GLN A 29 -2.39 4.92 -2.00
N LEU A 30 -2.24 4.26 -0.85
CA LEU A 30 -2.94 3.02 -0.51
C LEU A 30 -3.92 3.30 0.63
N LYS A 31 -5.18 2.94 0.46
CA LYS A 31 -6.23 3.06 1.47
C LYS A 31 -6.72 1.66 1.83
N MET A 32 -6.64 1.32 3.11
CA MET A 32 -7.13 0.08 3.69
C MET A 32 -8.39 0.37 4.49
N SER A 33 -9.42 -0.46 4.34
CA SER A 33 -10.59 -0.43 5.20
C SER A 33 -10.51 -1.61 6.17
N LEU A 34 -10.51 -1.31 7.46
CA LEU A 34 -10.40 -2.27 8.54
C LEU A 34 -11.75 -2.36 9.26
N ASP A 35 -12.35 -3.54 9.29
CA ASP A 35 -13.46 -3.82 10.21
C ASP A 35 -12.88 -4.03 11.60
N THR A 36 -13.16 -3.09 12.50
CA THR A 36 -12.67 -3.10 13.89
C THR A 36 -13.58 -3.87 14.84
N GLY A 37 -14.71 -4.37 14.35
CA GLY A 37 -15.79 -4.96 15.15
C GLY A 37 -17.04 -4.08 15.17
N ASP A 38 -18.18 -4.66 15.55
CA ASP A 38 -19.45 -3.96 15.75
C ASP A 38 -19.95 -3.17 14.52
N GLY A 39 -19.56 -3.58 13.31
CA GLY A 39 -19.91 -2.92 12.06
C GLY A 39 -19.13 -1.61 11.82
N LYS A 40 -18.11 -1.31 12.62
CA LYS A 40 -17.29 -0.11 12.49
C LYS A 40 -16.12 -0.34 11.54
N ILE A 41 -16.17 0.36 10.40
CA ILE A 41 -15.08 0.43 9.42
C ILE A 41 -14.18 1.62 9.74
N GLU A 42 -12.88 1.38 9.89
CA GLU A 42 -11.86 2.42 9.95
C GLU A 42 -11.03 2.44 8.66
N HIS A 43 -10.68 3.63 8.20
CA HIS A 43 -9.86 3.80 7.00
C HIS A 43 -8.45 4.22 7.36
N VAL A 44 -7.46 3.47 6.89
CA VAL A 44 -6.04 3.77 7.04
C VAL A 44 -5.49 4.10 5.65
N ALA A 45 -5.00 5.32 5.46
CA ALA A 45 -4.34 5.74 4.23
C ALA A 45 -2.82 5.87 4.46
N MET A 46 -2.03 5.40 3.50
CA MET A 46 -0.58 5.58 3.47
C MET A 46 -0.14 6.06 2.10
N GLU A 47 0.93 6.86 2.08
CA GLU A 47 1.57 7.32 0.86
C GLU A 47 3.00 6.78 0.79
N MET A 48 3.38 6.30 -0.39
CA MET A 48 4.67 5.68 -0.63
C MET A 48 5.26 6.15 -1.95
N THR A 49 6.58 6.28 -2.00
CA THR A 49 7.30 6.37 -3.26
C THR A 49 7.32 5.01 -3.98
N LEU A 50 7.61 5.01 -5.30
CA LEU A 50 7.79 3.77 -6.08
C LEU A 50 8.76 2.75 -5.43
N PRO A 51 9.97 3.15 -4.98
CA PRO A 51 10.87 2.20 -4.32
C PRO A 51 10.28 1.59 -3.04
N GLN A 52 9.63 2.41 -2.21
CA GLN A 52 8.97 1.94 -0.98
C GLN A 52 7.82 0.97 -1.29
N PHE A 53 7.07 1.22 -2.37
CA PHE A 53 6.03 0.30 -2.81
C PHE A 53 6.59 -1.07 -3.24
N TYR A 54 7.67 -1.12 -4.01
CA TYR A 54 8.29 -2.40 -4.38
C TYR A 54 8.81 -3.16 -3.17
N GLN A 55 9.40 -2.45 -2.21
CA GLN A 55 9.81 -3.06 -0.95
C GLN A 55 8.60 -3.61 -0.17
N PHE A 56 7.50 -2.86 -0.09
CA PHE A 56 6.27 -3.29 0.55
C PHE A 56 5.66 -4.54 -0.10
N LEU A 57 5.60 -4.61 -1.44
CA LEU A 57 5.16 -5.80 -2.17
C LEU A 57 6.01 -7.02 -1.86
N HIS A 58 7.34 -6.85 -1.81
CA HIS A 58 8.27 -7.92 -1.50
C HIS A 58 8.02 -8.50 -0.10
N GLU A 59 7.83 -7.65 0.90
CA GLU A 59 7.54 -8.09 2.26
C GLU A 59 6.16 -8.77 2.37
N MET A 60 5.13 -8.27 1.68
CA MET A 60 3.83 -8.96 1.62
C MET A 60 3.93 -10.35 0.99
N GLY A 61 4.73 -10.51 -0.07
CA GLY A 61 4.99 -11.81 -0.69
C GLY A 61 5.62 -12.81 0.28
N LYS A 62 6.59 -12.37 1.08
CA LYS A 62 7.17 -13.19 2.15
C LYS A 62 6.16 -13.56 3.23
N MET A 63 5.34 -12.59 3.67
CA MET A 63 4.29 -12.85 4.67
C MET A 63 3.28 -13.87 4.20
N LYS A 64 2.89 -13.84 2.92
CA LYS A 64 2.01 -14.87 2.33
C LYS A 64 2.64 -16.26 2.40
N ALA A 65 3.91 -16.39 2.00
CA ALA A 65 4.61 -17.68 2.05
C ALA A 65 4.72 -18.23 3.50
N VAL A 66 4.89 -17.35 4.48
CA VAL A 66 4.85 -17.70 5.90
C VAL A 66 3.45 -18.17 6.32
N MET A 67 2.39 -17.45 5.97
CA MET A 67 1.02 -17.88 6.31
C MET A 67 0.65 -19.22 5.66
N ASP A 68 1.06 -19.45 4.41
CA ASP A 68 0.79 -20.70 3.70
C ASP A 68 1.53 -21.89 4.36
N THR A 69 2.72 -21.66 4.93
CA THR A 69 3.50 -22.70 5.65
C THR A 69 3.01 -22.97 7.06
N TYR A 70 2.51 -21.97 7.79
CA TYR A 70 1.96 -22.14 9.15
C TYR A 70 0.46 -22.44 9.20
N GLY A 71 -0.25 -22.31 8.08
CA GLY A 71 -1.68 -22.67 7.93
C GLY A 71 -1.93 -24.09 7.42
N SER A 72 -0.88 -24.89 7.23
CA SER A 72 -0.92 -26.30 6.80
C SER A 72 -0.86 -27.27 7.97
#